data_AF-A0A7K1BB76-F1
#
_entry.id   AF-A0A7K1BB76-F1
#
_cell.length_a   1.000
_cell.length_b   1.000
_cell.length_c   1.000
_cell.angle_alpha   90.00
_cell.angle_beta   90.00
_cell.angle_gamma   90.00
#
_symmetry.space_group_name_H-M   'P 1'
#
loop_
_entity.id
_entity.type
_entity.pdbx_description
1 polymer ?
#
loop_
_entity_poly.entity_id
_entity_poly.type
_entity_poly.pdbx_seq_one_letter_code
_entity_poly.pdbx_strand_id
1 'polypeptide(L)'
;MSLRTVEQSTRQRVEDSMERASRSSWLLVLTAVAALAVLLLGSWWLARRWRRLINVPIALAALITFVVLVFGVGVNASAMSTARDAVRGELSAADLVAQARAAGFDARASEALTLINRGNGAAYEQQWQLSASVVELALEQACDRHDVGCGTLDDHLAYADGHRLVRELDDAGDWDGAVRLATGGALDGVDPSRDFERFAASSSTHLAEQSAAAGAAFDEADDSLGRLRVLVVVAGLAVAVLGAAGYAQRLREYR
;
A
#
# COMPACT_ATOMS: atom_id res chain seq x y z
N MET A 1 -24.19 13.16 -7.89
CA MET A 1 -23.18 12.15 -8.25
C MET A 1 -22.98 11.30 -7.00
N SER A 2 -23.42 10.03 -6.99
CA SER A 2 -23.46 9.25 -5.73
C SER A 2 -22.09 8.64 -5.41
N LEU A 3 -21.77 8.49 -4.12
CA LEU A 3 -20.53 7.86 -3.64
C LEU A 3 -20.25 6.51 -4.33
N ARG A 4 -21.29 5.74 -4.63
CA ARG A 4 -21.20 4.47 -5.36
C ARG A 4 -20.64 4.62 -6.77
N THR A 5 -20.96 5.72 -7.46
CA THR A 5 -20.44 5.98 -8.82
C THR A 5 -18.95 6.34 -8.78
N VAL A 6 -18.51 7.06 -7.75
CA VAL A 6 -17.10 7.38 -7.53
C VAL A 6 -16.33 6.11 -7.18
N GLU A 7 -16.82 5.32 -6.23
CA GLU A 7 -16.21 4.05 -5.81
C GLU A 7 -16.10 3.04 -6.96
N GLN A 8 -17.14 2.86 -7.77
CA GLN A 8 -17.11 1.99 -8.95
C GLN A 8 -16.13 2.48 -10.01
N SER A 9 -16.05 3.80 -10.25
CA SER A 9 -15.10 4.37 -11.21
C SER A 9 -13.65 4.21 -10.75
N THR A 10 -13.41 4.30 -9.43
CA THR A 10 -12.09 4.08 -8.84
C THR A 10 -11.72 2.60 -8.92
N ARG A 11 -12.62 1.68 -8.56
CA ARG A 11 -12.40 0.22 -8.69
C ARG A 11 -12.10 -0.20 -10.12
N GLN A 12 -12.87 0.28 -11.11
CA GLN A 12 -12.62 -0.02 -12.53
C GLN A 12 -11.29 0.55 -13.02
N ARG A 13 -10.90 1.76 -12.59
CA ARG A 13 -9.58 2.33 -12.93
C ARG A 13 -8.45 1.53 -12.32
N VAL A 14 -8.62 1.05 -11.09
CA VAL A 14 -7.63 0.21 -10.39
C VAL A 14 -7.52 -1.15 -11.08
N GLU A 15 -8.63 -1.82 -11.39
CA GLU A 15 -8.65 -3.09 -12.14
C GLU A 15 -8.02 -2.96 -13.54
N ASP A 16 -8.38 -1.93 -14.31
CA ASP A 16 -7.79 -1.66 -15.63
C ASP A 16 -6.28 -1.35 -15.55
N SER A 17 -5.84 -0.70 -14.47
CA SER A 17 -4.42 -0.43 -14.24
C SER A 17 -3.64 -1.71 -13.89
N MET A 18 -4.26 -2.61 -13.11
CA MET A 18 -3.69 -3.91 -12.74
C MET A 18 -3.65 -4.89 -13.92
N GLU A 19 -4.69 -4.93 -14.77
CA GLU A 19 -4.67 -5.71 -16.00
C GLU A 19 -3.61 -5.22 -16.99
N ARG A 20 -3.45 -3.90 -17.16
CA ARG A 20 -2.40 -3.35 -18.02
C ARG A 20 -0.99 -3.63 -17.46
N ALA A 21 -0.80 -3.57 -16.15
CA ALA A 21 0.49 -3.86 -15.51
C ALA A 21 0.88 -5.35 -15.63
N SER A 22 -0.07 -6.27 -15.40
CA SER A 22 0.17 -7.71 -15.58
C SER A 22 0.38 -8.07 -17.06
N ARG A 23 -0.38 -7.44 -17.97
CA ARG A 23 -0.24 -7.62 -19.42
C ARG A 23 1.03 -6.96 -19.99
N SER A 24 1.64 -6.01 -19.30
CA SER A 24 2.93 -5.44 -19.70
C SER A 24 4.10 -6.34 -19.27
N SER A 25 4.00 -6.93 -18.08
CA SER A 25 5.07 -7.77 -17.50
C SER A 25 5.29 -9.08 -18.26
N TRP A 26 4.23 -9.78 -18.69
CA TRP A 26 4.40 -11.02 -19.48
C TRP A 26 4.96 -10.78 -20.90
N LEU A 27 4.70 -9.62 -21.51
CA LEU A 27 5.25 -9.27 -22.83
C LEU A 27 6.77 -9.08 -22.77
N LEU A 28 7.28 -8.49 -21.70
CA LEU A 28 8.72 -8.35 -21.47
C LEU A 28 9.40 -9.70 -21.26
N VAL A 29 8.77 -10.60 -20.49
CA VAL A 29 9.29 -11.97 -20.29
C VAL A 29 9.27 -12.75 -21.61
N LEU A 30 8.18 -12.68 -22.37
CA LEU A 30 8.08 -13.37 -23.66
C LEU A 30 9.08 -12.88 -24.69
N THR A 31 9.30 -11.57 -24.77
CA THR A 31 10.29 -10.99 -25.70
C THR A 31 11.71 -11.39 -25.31
N ALA A 32 12.04 -11.41 -24.01
CA ALA A 32 13.32 -11.90 -23.52
C ALA A 32 13.52 -13.40 -23.82
N VAL A 33 12.51 -14.23 -23.59
CA VAL A 33 12.55 -15.68 -23.90
C VAL A 33 12.67 -15.92 -25.41
N ALA A 34 11.93 -15.17 -26.23
CA ALA A 34 12.01 -15.26 -27.68
C ALA A 34 13.41 -14.86 -28.19
N ALA A 35 14.01 -13.81 -27.63
CA ALA A 35 15.38 -13.40 -27.97
C ALA A 35 16.41 -14.49 -27.61
N LEU A 36 16.28 -15.10 -26.43
CA LEU A 36 17.10 -16.25 -26.01
C LEU A 36 16.94 -17.44 -26.95
N ALA A 37 15.70 -17.78 -27.33
CA ALA A 37 15.42 -18.86 -28.25
C ALA A 37 16.08 -18.61 -29.63
N VAL A 38 15.99 -17.38 -30.15
CA VAL A 38 16.65 -17.02 -31.41
C VAL A 38 18.17 -17.15 -31.33
N LEU A 39 18.79 -16.71 -30.23
CA LEU A 39 20.24 -16.84 -30.02
C LEU A 39 20.68 -18.30 -29.93
N LEU A 40 19.93 -19.13 -29.20
CA LEU A 40 20.22 -20.56 -29.05
C LEU A 40 20.01 -21.33 -30.35
N LEU A 41 18.90 -21.07 -31.06
CA LEU A 41 18.62 -21.68 -32.37
C LEU A 41 19.65 -21.27 -33.43
N GLY A 42 20.06 -20.00 -33.43
CA GLY A 42 21.13 -19.50 -34.30
C GLY A 42 22.47 -20.17 -34.01
N SER A 43 22.82 -20.31 -32.73
CA SER A 43 24.04 -21.01 -32.29
C SER A 43 24.02 -22.49 -32.68
N TRP A 44 22.88 -23.16 -32.50
CA TRP A 44 22.69 -24.56 -32.84
C TRP A 44 22.76 -24.80 -34.35
N TRP A 45 22.12 -23.95 -35.15
CA TRP A 45 22.18 -24.03 -36.62
C TRP A 45 23.62 -23.86 -37.13
N LEU A 46 24.37 -22.89 -36.59
CA LEU A 46 25.80 -22.71 -36.91
C LEU A 46 26.65 -23.91 -36.49
N ALA A 47 26.45 -24.44 -35.28
CA ALA A 47 27.19 -25.59 -34.77
C ALA A 47 26.95 -26.85 -35.63
N ARG A 48 25.69 -27.08 -36.04
CA ARG A 48 25.30 -28.23 -36.87
C ARG A 48 25.81 -28.13 -38.31
N ARG A 49 25.93 -26.91 -38.86
CA ARG A 49 26.40 -26.67 -40.22
C ARG A 49 27.94 -26.71 -40.35
N TRP A 50 28.69 -26.29 -39.32
CA TRP A 50 30.15 -26.01 -39.46
C TRP A 50 31.11 -26.71 -38.47
N ARG A 51 30.64 -27.62 -37.60
CA ARG A 51 31.46 -28.47 -36.69
C ARG A 51 32.46 -27.73 -35.76
N ARG A 52 32.39 -26.40 -35.60
CA ARG A 52 33.16 -25.64 -34.58
C ARG A 52 32.22 -25.17 -33.49
N LEU A 53 32.47 -25.61 -32.26
CA LEU A 53 31.48 -25.65 -31.18
C LEU A 53 31.26 -24.32 -30.44
N ILE A 54 32.16 -23.33 -30.47
CA ILE A 54 32.02 -22.11 -29.67
C ILE A 54 32.47 -20.87 -30.44
N ASN A 55 31.53 -20.00 -30.82
CA ASN A 55 31.81 -18.63 -31.24
C ASN A 55 31.79 -17.75 -29.97
N VAL A 56 32.97 -17.42 -29.45
CA VAL A 56 33.16 -16.66 -28.19
C VAL A 56 32.20 -15.46 -28.04
N PRO A 57 32.00 -14.58 -29.05
CA PRO A 57 31.06 -13.46 -28.93
C PRO A 57 29.60 -13.89 -28.76
N ILE A 58 29.16 -14.98 -29.40
CA ILE A 58 27.78 -15.49 -29.28
C ILE A 58 27.57 -16.16 -27.91
N ALA A 59 28.57 -16.90 -27.43
CA ALA A 59 28.54 -17.48 -26.09
C ALA A 59 28.47 -16.38 -25.00
N LEU A 60 29.22 -15.28 -25.19
CA LEU A 60 29.16 -14.12 -24.31
C LEU A 60 27.77 -13.45 -24.34
N ALA A 61 27.17 -13.30 -25.53
CA ALA A 61 25.82 -12.75 -25.67
C ALA A 61 24.73 -13.62 -25.01
N ALA A 62 24.85 -14.95 -25.12
CA ALA A 62 23.97 -15.89 -24.44
C ALA A 62 24.12 -15.81 -22.91
N LEU A 63 25.36 -15.72 -22.41
CA LEU A 63 25.64 -15.57 -20.99
C LEU A 63 25.07 -14.25 -20.43
N ILE A 64 25.27 -13.12 -21.14
CA ILE A 64 24.70 -11.82 -20.75
C ILE A 64 23.17 -11.91 -20.68
N THR A 65 22.53 -12.46 -21.71
CA THR A 65 21.06 -12.60 -21.72
C THR A 65 20.57 -13.49 -20.57
N PHE A 66 21.28 -14.58 -20.28
CA PHE A 66 20.93 -15.47 -19.16
C PHE A 66 21.06 -14.76 -17.80
N VAL A 67 22.16 -14.04 -17.57
CA VAL A 67 22.38 -13.29 -16.33
C VAL A 67 21.30 -12.21 -16.15
N VAL A 68 20.98 -11.46 -17.20
CA VAL A 68 19.92 -10.44 -17.18
C VAL A 68 18.56 -11.06 -16.89
N LEU A 69 18.27 -12.22 -17.47
CA LEU A 69 17.01 -12.94 -17.22
C LEU A 69 16.91 -13.37 -15.75
N VAL A 70 17.94 -14.04 -15.21
CA VAL A 70 17.95 -14.51 -13.82
C VAL A 70 17.85 -13.32 -12.85
N PHE A 71 18.65 -12.28 -13.07
CA PHE A 71 18.64 -11.07 -12.25
C PHE A 71 17.29 -10.35 -12.35
N GLY A 72 16.72 -10.22 -13.55
CA GLY A 72 15.44 -9.56 -13.77
C GLY A 72 14.27 -10.30 -13.14
N VAL A 73 14.26 -11.64 -13.17
CA VAL A 73 13.27 -12.45 -12.45
C VAL A 73 13.41 -12.24 -10.94
N GLY A 74 14.63 -12.21 -10.41
CA GLY A 74 14.89 -11.96 -8.98
C GLY A 74 14.40 -10.58 -8.52
N VAL A 75 14.77 -9.51 -9.22
CA VAL A 75 14.35 -8.13 -8.90
C VAL A 75 12.83 -7.96 -9.00
N ASN A 76 12.20 -8.57 -10.00
CA ASN A 76 10.75 -8.51 -10.13
C ASN A 76 10.05 -9.28 -9.00
N ALA A 77 10.57 -10.44 -8.61
CA ALA A 77 10.05 -11.20 -7.47
C ALA A 77 10.18 -10.42 -6.16
N SER A 78 11.31 -9.74 -5.93
CA SER A 78 11.50 -8.92 -4.73
C SER A 78 10.63 -7.67 -4.72
N ALA A 79 10.52 -6.96 -5.86
CA ALA A 79 9.64 -5.79 -5.97
C ALA A 79 8.18 -6.17 -5.69
N MET A 80 7.74 -7.33 -6.21
CA MET A 80 6.41 -7.86 -5.98
C MET A 80 6.20 -8.30 -4.52
N SER A 81 7.20 -8.86 -3.85
CA SER A 81 7.08 -9.18 -2.41
C SER A 81 6.98 -7.91 -1.59
N THR A 82 7.88 -6.94 -1.79
CA THR A 82 7.85 -5.65 -1.07
C THR A 82 6.51 -4.94 -1.25
N ALA A 83 5.98 -4.86 -2.47
CA ALA A 83 4.69 -4.24 -2.71
C ALA A 83 3.52 -4.99 -2.04
N ARG A 84 3.58 -6.34 -1.97
CA ARG A 84 2.54 -7.13 -1.30
C ARG A 84 2.60 -6.99 0.21
N ASP A 85 3.80 -6.93 0.77
CA ASP A 85 4.01 -6.77 2.20
C ASP A 85 3.54 -5.37 2.61
N ALA A 86 3.88 -4.33 1.83
CA ALA A 86 3.36 -2.96 1.98
C ALA A 86 1.83 -2.87 2.00
N VAL A 87 1.17 -3.62 1.11
CA VAL A 87 -0.30 -3.66 1.04
C VAL A 87 -0.91 -4.38 2.25
N ARG A 88 -0.28 -5.48 2.70
CA ARG A 88 -0.82 -6.31 3.77
C ARG A 88 -0.52 -5.78 5.16
N GLY A 89 0.60 -5.09 5.35
CA GLY A 89 1.02 -4.49 6.61
C GLY A 89 0.61 -3.03 6.68
N GLU A 90 1.50 -2.16 6.22
CA GLU A 90 1.47 -0.71 6.41
C GLU A 90 0.19 -0.08 5.86
N LEU A 91 -0.21 -0.42 4.62
CA LEU A 91 -1.43 0.14 4.02
C LEU A 91 -2.70 -0.36 4.73
N SER A 92 -2.73 -1.63 5.14
CA SER A 92 -3.86 -2.17 5.90
C SER A 92 -3.98 -1.52 7.28
N ALA A 93 -2.85 -1.26 7.95
CA ALA A 93 -2.83 -0.56 9.22
C ALA A 93 -3.28 0.90 9.05
N ALA A 94 -2.78 1.60 8.03
CA ALA A 94 -3.21 2.96 7.69
C ALA A 94 -4.72 3.05 7.46
N ASP A 95 -5.30 2.12 6.71
CA ASP A 95 -6.73 2.08 6.43
C ASP A 95 -7.57 1.87 7.70
N LEU A 96 -7.18 0.93 8.57
CA LEU A 96 -7.86 0.70 9.85
C LEU A 96 -7.80 1.93 10.76
N VAL A 97 -6.63 2.56 10.88
CA VAL A 97 -6.46 3.79 11.68
C VAL A 97 -7.25 4.96 11.07
N ALA A 98 -7.33 5.06 9.74
CA ALA A 98 -8.14 6.08 9.06
C ALA A 98 -9.64 5.88 9.32
N GLN A 99 -10.14 4.65 9.24
CA GLN A 99 -11.52 4.30 9.57
C GLN A 99 -11.84 4.64 11.03
N ALA A 100 -10.98 4.25 11.97
CA ALA A 100 -11.10 4.60 13.38
C ALA A 100 -11.13 6.12 13.59
N ARG A 101 -10.18 6.84 12.99
CA ARG A 101 -10.12 8.31 13.08
C ARG A 101 -11.43 8.95 12.60
N ALA A 102 -11.91 8.59 11.40
CA ALA A 102 -13.14 9.15 10.85
C ALA A 102 -14.33 8.87 11.78
N ALA A 103 -14.50 7.63 12.21
CA ALA A 103 -15.56 7.24 13.13
C ALA A 103 -15.47 7.98 14.47
N GLY A 104 -14.27 8.20 15.02
CA GLY A 104 -14.09 8.97 16.25
C GLY A 104 -14.53 10.43 16.11
N PHE A 105 -14.23 11.07 14.98
CA PHE A 105 -14.75 12.42 14.70
C PHE A 105 -16.28 12.43 14.51
N ASP A 106 -16.85 11.39 13.88
CA ASP A 106 -18.31 11.24 13.77
C ASP A 106 -18.97 11.03 15.14
N ALA A 107 -18.33 10.29 16.06
CA ALA A 107 -18.77 10.15 17.44
C ALA A 107 -18.75 11.51 18.14
N ARG A 108 -17.63 12.24 18.12
CA ARG A 108 -17.51 13.57 18.74
C ARG A 108 -18.53 14.58 18.18
N ALA A 109 -18.81 14.53 16.87
CA ALA A 109 -19.86 15.34 16.26
C ALA A 109 -21.26 14.96 16.76
N SER A 110 -21.52 13.65 16.90
CA SER A 110 -22.80 13.14 17.41
C SER A 110 -23.02 13.54 18.88
N GLU A 111 -21.99 13.48 19.72
CA GLU A 111 -22.05 14.01 21.10
C GLU A 111 -22.39 15.49 21.14
N ALA A 112 -21.77 16.32 20.29
CA ALA A 112 -22.14 17.73 20.23
C ALA A 112 -23.62 17.90 19.83
N LEU A 113 -24.12 17.08 18.90
CA LEU A 113 -25.50 17.12 18.44
C LEU A 113 -26.52 16.62 19.48
N THR A 114 -26.14 15.69 20.38
CA THR A 114 -27.00 15.30 21.52
C THR A 114 -27.21 16.50 22.45
N LEU A 115 -26.13 17.22 22.78
CA LEU A 115 -26.19 18.39 23.68
C LEU A 115 -26.89 19.60 23.04
N ILE A 116 -26.77 19.78 21.72
CA ILE A 116 -27.49 20.84 21.00
C ILE A 116 -29.00 20.53 20.93
N ASN A 117 -29.37 19.29 20.61
CA ASN A 117 -30.78 18.87 20.47
C ASN A 117 -31.36 18.36 21.79
N ARG A 118 -31.42 19.26 22.78
CA ARG A 118 -31.95 19.01 24.12
C ARG A 118 -33.28 18.23 24.08
N GLY A 119 -33.32 17.09 24.75
CA GLY A 119 -34.53 16.24 24.85
C GLY A 119 -34.91 15.45 23.59
N ASN A 120 -34.16 15.58 22.49
CA ASN A 120 -34.32 14.79 21.26
C ASN A 120 -32.97 14.26 20.73
N GLY A 121 -32.03 13.98 21.64
CA GLY A 121 -30.68 13.52 21.33
C GLY A 121 -30.55 12.03 21.02
N ALA A 122 -31.60 11.22 21.24
CA ALA A 122 -31.51 9.76 21.21
C ALA A 122 -30.98 9.18 19.89
N ALA A 123 -31.32 9.78 18.75
CA ALA A 123 -30.79 9.35 17.45
C ALA A 123 -29.28 9.63 17.30
N TYR A 124 -28.80 10.74 17.86
CA TYR A 124 -27.38 11.09 17.87
C TYR A 124 -26.60 10.25 18.87
N GLU A 125 -27.22 9.88 20.00
CA GLU A 125 -26.64 8.92 20.95
C GLU A 125 -26.43 7.55 20.29
N GLN A 126 -27.43 7.05 19.56
CA GLN A 126 -27.28 5.81 18.79
C GLN A 126 -26.16 5.92 17.74
N GLN A 127 -26.05 7.08 17.06
CA GLN A 127 -24.98 7.32 16.11
C GLN A 127 -23.60 7.35 16.80
N TRP A 128 -23.50 7.94 17.99
CA TRP A 128 -22.29 7.94 18.79
C TRP A 128 -21.84 6.50 19.10
N GLN A 129 -22.76 5.64 19.58
CA GLN A 129 -22.46 4.25 19.92
C GLN A 129 -22.01 3.43 18.70
N LEU A 130 -22.67 3.61 17.55
CA LEU A 130 -22.27 2.97 16.30
C LEU A 130 -20.86 3.42 15.90
N SER A 131 -20.60 4.72 15.93
CA SER A 131 -19.28 5.26 15.60
C SER A 131 -18.20 4.78 16.58
N ALA A 132 -18.45 4.79 17.88
CA ALA A 132 -17.54 4.27 18.90
C ALA A 132 -17.20 2.79 18.68
N SER A 133 -18.19 1.96 18.34
CA SER A 133 -17.95 0.54 18.03
C SER A 133 -17.08 0.34 16.79
N VAL A 134 -17.16 1.23 15.80
CA VAL A 134 -16.27 1.21 14.63
C VAL A 134 -14.86 1.60 15.01
N VAL A 135 -14.68 2.59 15.89
CA VAL A 135 -13.36 2.96 16.41
C VAL A 135 -12.70 1.78 17.11
N GLU A 136 -13.42 1.18 18.06
CA GLU A 136 -12.93 0.04 18.85
C GLU A 136 -12.55 -1.13 17.94
N LEU A 137 -13.47 -1.57 17.07
CA LEU A 137 -13.22 -2.71 16.18
C LEU A 137 -12.06 -2.46 15.21
N ALA A 138 -11.93 -1.24 14.68
CA ALA A 138 -10.87 -0.91 13.73
C ALA A 138 -9.50 -0.85 14.43
N LEU A 139 -9.41 -0.26 15.62
CA LEU A 139 -8.16 -0.17 16.38
C LEU A 139 -7.75 -1.49 17.02
N GLU A 140 -8.69 -2.31 17.49
CA GLU A 140 -8.41 -3.69 17.92
C GLU A 140 -7.78 -4.48 16.78
N GLN A 141 -8.35 -4.41 15.58
CA GLN A 141 -7.79 -5.08 14.41
C GLN A 141 -6.42 -4.53 14.00
N ALA A 142 -6.20 -3.22 14.14
CA ALA A 142 -4.90 -2.61 13.85
C ALA A 142 -3.84 -3.06 14.87
N CYS A 143 -4.21 -3.10 16.15
CA CYS A 143 -3.34 -3.54 17.24
C CYS A 143 -3.00 -5.03 17.10
N ASP A 144 -4.00 -5.90 16.98
CA ASP A 144 -3.82 -7.36 16.95
C ASP A 144 -3.01 -7.85 15.73
N ARG A 145 -3.23 -7.23 14.56
CA ARG A 145 -2.63 -7.71 13.31
C ARG A 145 -1.31 -7.02 12.98
N HIS A 146 -1.15 -5.77 13.39
CA HIS A 146 -0.06 -4.90 12.93
C HIS A 146 0.72 -4.24 14.07
N ASP A 147 0.30 -4.42 15.34
CA ASP A 147 0.90 -3.75 16.52
C ASP A 147 0.85 -2.21 16.40
N VAL A 148 -0.20 -1.69 15.78
CA VAL A 148 -0.40 -0.25 15.54
C VAL A 148 -1.67 0.23 16.24
N GLY A 149 -1.60 1.38 16.91
CA GLY A 149 -2.78 2.05 17.46
C GLY A 149 -3.33 1.46 18.76
N CYS A 150 -2.60 0.55 19.42
CA CYS A 150 -3.02 0.00 20.73
C CYS A 150 -3.23 1.10 21.78
N GLY A 151 -2.30 2.06 21.89
CA GLY A 151 -2.46 3.21 22.79
C GLY A 151 -3.54 4.19 22.33
N THR A 152 -3.80 4.28 21.02
CA THR A 152 -4.92 5.06 20.48
C THR A 152 -6.27 4.47 20.87
N LEU A 153 -6.36 3.14 20.99
CA LEU A 153 -7.55 2.46 21.51
C LEU A 153 -7.79 2.85 22.96
N ASP A 154 -6.74 2.85 23.79
CA ASP A 154 -6.83 3.29 25.19
C ASP A 154 -7.28 4.76 25.31
N ASP A 155 -6.74 5.65 24.46
CA ASP A 155 -7.17 7.06 24.39
C ASP A 155 -8.67 7.18 24.04
N HIS A 156 -9.17 6.37 23.09
CA HIS A 156 -10.60 6.35 22.73
C HIS A 156 -11.48 5.81 23.84
N LEU A 157 -11.05 4.75 24.53
CA LEU A 157 -11.80 4.19 25.67
C LEU A 157 -11.91 5.21 26.82
N ALA A 158 -10.85 5.98 27.09
CA ALA A 158 -10.91 7.08 28.05
C ALA A 158 -11.91 8.18 27.62
N TYR A 159 -11.93 8.53 26.33
CA TYR A 159 -12.94 9.44 25.78
C TYR A 159 -14.37 8.87 25.93
N ALA A 160 -14.57 7.58 25.67
CA ALA A 160 -15.86 6.90 25.81
C ALA A 160 -16.36 6.89 27.26
N ASP A 161 -15.47 6.70 28.24
CA ASP A 161 -15.81 6.85 29.66
C ASP A 161 -16.22 8.28 30.00
N GLY A 162 -15.50 9.26 29.47
CA GLY A 162 -15.86 10.68 29.61
C GLY A 162 -17.22 11.02 28.99
N HIS A 163 -17.52 10.47 27.82
CA HIS A 163 -18.82 10.61 27.16
C HIS A 163 -19.96 10.08 28.04
N ARG A 164 -19.77 8.93 28.68
CA ARG A 164 -20.76 8.37 29.61
C ARG A 164 -21.08 9.34 30.76
N LEU A 165 -20.07 10.00 31.33
CA LEU A 165 -20.29 11.01 32.37
C LEU A 165 -21.05 12.25 31.84
N VAL A 166 -20.77 12.67 30.61
CA VAL A 166 -21.53 13.75 29.94
C VAL A 166 -23.00 13.35 29.80
N ARG A 167 -23.29 12.11 29.40
CA ARG A 167 -24.67 11.59 29.30
C ARG A 167 -25.36 11.50 30.65
N GLU A 168 -24.66 11.05 31.69
CA GLU A 168 -25.19 11.00 33.06
C GLU A 168 -25.62 12.39 33.57
N LEU A 169 -24.82 13.44 33.30
CA LEU A 169 -25.18 14.82 33.64
C LEU A 169 -26.39 15.33 32.83
N ASP A 170 -26.41 15.09 31.52
CA ASP A 170 -27.51 15.53 30.65
C ASP A 170 -28.84 14.83 31.00
N ASP A 171 -28.80 13.53 31.24
CA ASP A 171 -29.97 12.72 31.61
C ASP A 171 -30.48 13.04 33.03
N ALA A 172 -29.61 13.52 33.92
CA ALA A 172 -29.99 14.07 35.23
C ALA A 172 -30.56 15.50 35.15
N GLY A 173 -30.51 16.13 33.97
CA GLY A 173 -30.98 17.50 33.73
C GLY A 173 -29.95 18.59 34.01
N ASP A 174 -28.70 18.26 34.37
CA ASP A 174 -27.59 19.21 34.49
C ASP A 174 -26.92 19.44 33.12
N TRP A 175 -27.68 20.04 32.20
CA TRP A 175 -27.21 20.34 30.85
C TRP A 175 -25.99 21.27 30.86
N ASP A 176 -25.96 22.26 31.75
CA ASP A 176 -24.82 23.18 31.86
C ASP A 176 -23.56 22.43 32.30
N GLY A 177 -23.69 21.45 33.21
CA GLY A 177 -22.62 20.54 33.59
C GLY A 177 -22.15 19.66 32.44
N ALA A 178 -23.08 19.04 31.72
CA ALA A 178 -22.78 18.20 30.57
C ALA A 178 -22.00 18.97 29.48
N VAL A 179 -22.43 20.19 29.14
CA VAL A 179 -21.73 21.04 28.18
C VAL A 179 -20.35 21.47 28.68
N ARG A 180 -20.24 21.88 29.95
CA ARG A 180 -18.92 22.23 30.52
C ARG A 180 -17.96 21.06 30.43
N LEU A 181 -18.39 19.86 30.83
CA LEU A 181 -17.56 18.65 30.77
C LEU A 181 -17.19 18.29 29.31
N ALA A 182 -18.16 18.33 28.39
CA ALA A 182 -17.94 18.00 26.99
C ALA A 182 -17.04 19.00 26.23
N THR A 183 -16.87 20.23 26.73
CA THR A 183 -16.14 21.32 26.02
C THR A 183 -14.85 21.78 26.70
N GLY A 184 -14.33 21.00 27.66
CA GLY A 184 -13.00 21.22 28.25
C GLY A 184 -12.98 21.30 29.78
N GLY A 185 -14.09 20.98 30.44
CA GLY A 185 -14.13 20.74 31.88
C GLY A 185 -13.60 19.36 32.24
N ALA A 186 -13.34 19.15 33.53
CA ALA A 186 -13.00 17.85 34.08
C ALA A 186 -13.92 17.51 35.27
N LEU A 187 -14.28 16.25 35.40
CA LEU A 187 -15.07 15.72 36.51
C LEU A 187 -14.39 14.45 37.02
N ASP A 188 -14.11 14.38 38.32
CA ASP A 188 -13.44 13.24 38.97
C ASP A 188 -12.13 12.79 38.28
N GLY A 189 -11.41 13.75 37.69
CA GLY A 189 -10.16 13.51 36.96
C GLY A 189 -10.34 13.08 35.50
N VAL A 190 -11.58 12.93 35.03
CA VAL A 190 -11.91 12.62 33.63
C VAL A 190 -12.14 13.91 32.85
N ASP A 191 -11.46 14.05 31.71
CA ASP A 191 -11.56 15.20 30.79
C ASP A 191 -11.80 14.67 29.36
N PRO A 192 -13.06 14.50 28.95
CA PRO A 192 -13.39 13.88 27.66
C PRO A 192 -12.84 14.67 26.47
N SER A 193 -12.71 16.00 26.60
CA SER A 193 -12.17 16.82 25.51
C SER A 193 -10.70 16.57 25.30
N ARG A 194 -9.92 16.53 26.39
CA ARG A 194 -8.50 16.20 26.36
C ARG A 194 -8.27 14.76 25.89
N ASP A 195 -9.10 13.82 26.32
CA ASP A 195 -8.97 12.42 25.93
C ASP A 195 -9.26 12.23 24.44
N PHE A 196 -10.28 12.90 23.92
CA PHE A 196 -10.52 12.96 22.48
C PHE A 196 -9.36 13.60 21.71
N GLU A 197 -8.76 14.68 22.23
CA GLU A 197 -7.59 15.31 21.61
C GLU A 197 -6.38 14.38 21.56
N ARG A 198 -6.16 13.56 22.60
CA ARG A 198 -5.11 12.53 22.59
C ARG A 198 -5.36 11.48 21.52
N PHE A 199 -6.58 10.93 21.46
CA PHE A 199 -7.02 10.02 20.40
C PHE A 199 -6.84 10.64 19.01
N ALA A 200 -7.24 11.90 18.83
CA ALA A 200 -7.12 12.60 17.57
C ALA A 200 -5.65 12.88 17.20
N ALA A 201 -4.77 13.14 18.16
CA ALA A 201 -3.35 13.29 17.88
C ALA A 201 -2.72 11.93 17.51
N SER A 202 -2.92 10.89 18.34
CA SER A 202 -2.30 9.57 18.16
C SER A 202 -2.77 8.88 16.88
N SER A 203 -4.07 8.92 16.57
CA SER A 203 -4.60 8.39 15.30
C SER A 203 -4.04 9.13 14.07
N SER A 204 -3.81 10.44 14.16
CA SER A 204 -3.22 11.21 13.05
C SER A 204 -1.76 10.83 12.80
N THR A 205 -1.00 10.64 13.87
CA THR A 205 0.41 10.23 13.82
C THR A 205 0.55 8.85 13.21
N HIS A 206 -0.19 7.86 13.72
CA HIS A 206 -0.15 6.50 13.18
C HIS A 206 -0.61 6.45 11.72
N LEU A 207 -1.66 7.19 11.35
CA LEU A 207 -2.07 7.28 9.94
C LEU A 207 -0.97 7.83 9.05
N ALA A 208 -0.30 8.91 9.47
CA ALA A 208 0.79 9.52 8.71
C ALA A 208 2.00 8.59 8.58
N GLU A 209 2.41 7.94 9.67
CA GLU A 209 3.53 7.01 9.70
C GLU A 209 3.29 5.81 8.79
N GLN A 210 2.14 5.16 8.91
CA GLN A 210 1.81 3.97 8.11
C GLN A 210 1.61 4.32 6.63
N SER A 211 1.01 5.47 6.32
CA SER A 211 0.88 5.94 4.93
C SER A 211 2.24 6.26 4.31
N ALA A 212 3.15 6.88 5.08
CA ALA A 212 4.50 7.19 4.60
C ALA A 212 5.33 5.93 4.41
N ALA A 213 5.23 4.95 5.31
CA ALA A 213 5.92 3.67 5.19
C ALA A 213 5.43 2.86 3.97
N ALA A 214 4.11 2.80 3.74
CA ALA A 214 3.55 2.21 2.54
C ALA A 214 4.04 2.92 1.27
N GLY A 215 4.06 4.26 1.27
CA GLY A 215 4.59 5.07 0.16
C GLY A 215 6.06 4.76 -0.15
N ALA A 216 6.91 4.72 0.88
CA ALA A 216 8.33 4.41 0.73
C ALA A 216 8.56 2.99 0.18
N ALA A 217 7.76 2.01 0.61
CA ALA A 217 7.85 0.65 0.10
C ALA A 217 7.44 0.53 -1.38
N PHE A 218 6.43 1.30 -1.82
CA PHE A 218 6.06 1.37 -3.24
C PHE A 218 7.12 2.09 -4.08
N ASP A 219 7.70 3.18 -3.57
CA ASP A 219 8.77 3.91 -4.26
C ASP A 219 10.02 3.01 -4.41
N GLU A 220 10.40 2.25 -3.38
CA GLU A 220 11.51 1.30 -3.47
C GLU A 220 11.25 0.18 -4.49
N ALA A 221 10.01 -0.32 -4.54
CA ALA A 221 9.60 -1.29 -5.53
C ALA A 221 9.71 -0.72 -6.95
N ASP A 222 9.24 0.51 -7.22
CA ASP A 222 9.33 1.13 -8.55
C ASP A 222 10.78 1.48 -8.94
N ASP A 223 11.59 1.99 -8.02
CA ASP A 223 13.01 2.30 -8.25
C ASP A 223 13.84 1.06 -8.61
N SER A 224 13.54 -0.08 -7.98
CA SER A 224 14.18 -1.35 -8.32
C SER A 224 13.86 -1.79 -9.76
N LEU A 225 12.61 -1.61 -10.20
CA LEU A 225 12.16 -1.88 -11.56
C LEU A 225 12.75 -0.87 -12.56
N GLY A 226 12.86 0.40 -12.18
CA GLY A 226 13.52 1.44 -12.97
C GLY A 226 14.98 1.11 -13.29
N ARG A 227 15.75 0.70 -12.28
CA ARG A 227 17.13 0.24 -12.45
C ARG A 227 17.24 -0.99 -13.36
N LEU A 228 16.31 -1.95 -13.21
CA LEU A 228 16.24 -3.12 -14.09
C LEU A 228 16.00 -2.74 -15.55
N ARG A 229 15.10 -1.77 -15.83
CA ARG A 229 14.82 -1.29 -17.20
C ARG A 229 16.09 -0.77 -17.87
N VAL A 230 16.88 0.06 -17.17
CA VAL A 230 18.15 0.59 -17.71
C VAL A 230 19.14 -0.55 -18.01
N LEU A 231 19.27 -1.50 -17.08
CA LEU A 231 20.17 -2.65 -17.24
C LEU A 231 19.78 -3.51 -18.45
N VAL A 232 18.49 -3.76 -18.65
CA VAL A 232 17.97 -4.51 -19.82
C VAL A 232 18.30 -3.80 -21.13
N VAL A 233 18.15 -2.47 -21.20
CA VAL A 233 18.49 -1.68 -22.41
C VAL A 233 19.98 -1.76 -22.72
N VAL A 234 20.84 -1.55 -21.72
CA VAL A 234 22.31 -1.61 -21.89
C VAL A 234 22.75 -3.02 -22.31
N ALA A 235 22.20 -4.06 -21.67
CA ALA A 235 22.51 -5.44 -22.03
C ALA A 235 22.01 -5.81 -23.43
N GLY A 236 20.82 -5.34 -23.82
CA GLY A 236 20.28 -5.55 -25.16
C GLY A 236 21.17 -4.96 -26.25
N LEU A 237 21.70 -3.74 -26.02
CA LEU A 237 22.67 -3.12 -26.93
C LEU A 237 23.97 -3.94 -27.03
N ALA A 238 24.50 -4.41 -25.90
CA ALA A 238 25.70 -5.24 -25.88
C ALA A 238 25.50 -6.57 -26.64
N VAL A 239 24.36 -7.23 -26.42
CA VAL A 239 23.97 -8.46 -27.13
C VAL A 239 23.86 -8.22 -28.64
N ALA A 240 23.27 -7.09 -29.06
CA ALA A 240 23.16 -6.74 -30.48
C ALA A 240 24.55 -6.55 -31.13
N VAL A 241 25.47 -5.84 -30.46
CA VAL A 241 26.85 -5.62 -30.95
C VAL A 241 27.62 -6.94 -31.03
N LEU A 242 27.55 -7.78 -30.00
CA LEU A 242 28.22 -9.09 -29.96
C LEU A 242 27.67 -10.04 -31.01
N GLY A 243 26.34 -10.04 -31.21
CA GLY A 243 25.69 -10.78 -32.28
C GLY A 243 26.22 -10.36 -33.66
N ALA A 244 26.21 -9.05 -33.95
CA ALA A 244 26.72 -8.51 -35.21
C ALA A 244 28.20 -8.87 -35.45
N ALA A 245 29.05 -8.71 -34.42
CA ALA A 245 30.47 -9.06 -34.49
C ALA A 245 30.68 -10.57 -34.73
N GLY A 246 29.92 -11.43 -34.05
CA GLY A 246 29.98 -12.88 -34.20
C GLY A 246 29.58 -13.36 -35.60
N TYR A 247 28.56 -12.76 -36.20
CA TYR A 247 28.18 -13.05 -37.60
C TYR A 247 29.22 -12.49 -38.60
N ALA A 248 29.72 -11.26 -38.39
CA ALA A 248 30.70 -10.62 -39.27
C ALA A 248 32.07 -11.34 -39.28
N GLN A 249 32.49 -11.93 -38.16
CA GLN A 249 33.70 -12.76 -38.09
C GLN A 249 33.57 -14.00 -38.99
N ARG A 250 32.41 -14.65 -38.97
CA ARG A 250 32.15 -15.83 -39.82
C ARG A 250 32.09 -15.51 -41.30
N LEU A 251 31.49 -14.40 -41.70
CA LEU A 251 31.45 -13.99 -43.10
C LEU A 251 32.84 -13.73 -43.70
N ARG A 252 33.83 -13.34 -42.87
CA ARG A 252 35.22 -13.14 -43.30
C ARG A 252 36.02 -14.44 -43.42
N GLU A 253 35.66 -15.49 -42.68
CA GLU A 253 36.33 -16.80 -42.76
C GLU A 253 35.95 -17.59 -44.03
N TYR A 254 34.89 -17.21 -44.74
CA TYR A 254 34.41 -17.88 -45.97
C TYR A 254 34.69 -17.12 -47.27
N ARG A 255 35.44 -16.01 -47.20
CA ARG A 255 36.03 -15.34 -48.36
C ARG A 255 37.48 -15.78 -48.52
#